data_AF-A0A659URL0-F1
#
_entry.id   AF-A0A659URL0-F1
#
_cell.length_a   1.000
_cell.length_b   1.000
_cell.length_c   1.000
_cell.angle_alpha   90.00
_cell.angle_beta   90.00
_cell.angle_gamma   90.00
#
_symmetry.space_group_name_H-M   'P 1'
#
loop_
_entity.id
_entity.type
_entity.pdbx_description
1 polymer ?
#
loop_
_entity_poly.entity_id
_entity_poly.type
_entity_poly.pdbx_seq_one_letter_code
_entity_poly.pdbx_strand_id
1 'polypeptide(L)'
;VEEAFAGIVALHPAIGTIHTVAIRRWRKSLFDTNTWRQAAALRRALRACRYDLVVDAQGLLKSALVARQARAPIAGFDRSSAREPSATLFYDVPYAVPRDLHAIERTRRLFGLALGYRPDLSTLDSGIVAPMGTIAGIDGKAAFLLHGTSRDDKKWPAEDWIGTARLLVER
;
A
#
# COMPACT_ATOMS: atom_id res chain seq x y z
N VAL A 1 -0.73 3.49 6.44
CA VAL A 1 0.13 3.60 5.23
C VAL A 1 1.36 4.46 5.54
N GLU A 2 2.51 4.25 4.89
CA GLU A 2 3.62 5.22 5.03
C GLU A 2 3.18 6.59 4.50
N GLU A 3 3.63 7.66 5.14
CA GLU A 3 3.18 9.04 4.88
C GLU A 3 3.29 9.43 3.39
N ALA A 4 4.39 9.05 2.72
CA ALA A 4 4.62 9.31 1.31
C ALA A 4 3.59 8.68 0.35
N PHE A 5 2.84 7.67 0.79
CA PHE A 5 1.82 7.00 -0.03
C PHE A 5 0.39 7.33 0.43
N ALA A 6 0.20 8.25 1.38
CA ALA A 6 -1.14 8.64 1.82
C ALA A 6 -1.98 9.23 0.67
N GLY A 7 -1.35 10.02 -0.22
CA GLY A 7 -2.03 10.68 -1.33
C GLY A 7 -2.69 9.71 -2.31
N ILE A 8 -1.99 8.65 -2.73
CA ILE A 8 -2.56 7.66 -3.66
C ILE A 8 -3.73 6.88 -3.03
N VAL A 9 -3.65 6.58 -1.73
CA VAL A 9 -4.73 5.89 -1.02
C VAL A 9 -5.98 6.78 -0.92
N ALA A 10 -5.82 8.09 -0.77
CA ALA A 10 -6.92 9.05 -0.69
C ALA A 10 -7.74 9.17 -1.98
N LEU A 11 -7.23 8.67 -3.11
CA LEU A 11 -7.94 8.72 -4.39
C LEU A 11 -9.07 7.69 -4.48
N HIS A 12 -9.13 6.69 -3.60
CA HIS A 12 -10.15 5.65 -3.66
C HIS A 12 -11.37 6.02 -2.79
N PRO A 13 -12.59 6.10 -3.35
CA PRO A 13 -13.77 6.62 -2.64
C PRO A 13 -14.23 5.78 -1.45
N ALA A 14 -13.92 4.47 -1.44
CA ALA A 14 -14.24 3.59 -0.30
C ALA A 14 -13.35 3.80 0.94
N ILE A 15 -12.33 4.68 0.88
CA ILE A 15 -11.44 4.93 2.01
C ILE A 15 -12.04 6.02 2.91
N GLY A 16 -12.48 5.61 4.11
CA GLY A 16 -13.02 6.54 5.10
C GLY A 16 -11.96 7.31 5.92
N THR A 17 -10.88 6.65 6.34
CA THR A 17 -9.84 7.29 7.15
C THR A 17 -8.47 6.70 6.84
N ILE A 18 -7.46 7.58 6.70
CA ILE A 18 -6.08 7.20 6.43
C ILE A 18 -5.25 7.42 7.69
N HIS A 19 -4.74 6.33 8.26
CA HIS A 19 -3.76 6.39 9.33
C HIS A 19 -2.35 6.30 8.76
N THR A 20 -1.59 7.39 8.88
CA THR A 20 -0.18 7.42 8.49
C THR A 20 0.69 6.78 9.58
N VAL A 21 1.67 6.00 9.15
CA VAL A 21 2.66 5.36 10.02
C VAL A 21 4.04 5.70 9.52
N ALA A 22 4.98 5.98 10.41
CA ALA A 22 6.36 6.26 10.05
C ALA A 22 7.28 5.16 10.59
N ILE A 23 6.97 3.91 10.27
CA ILE A 23 7.62 2.73 10.88
C ILE A 23 9.14 2.79 10.65
N ARG A 24 9.58 3.21 9.46
CA ARG A 24 11.01 3.39 9.15
C ARG A 24 11.70 4.40 10.07
N ARG A 25 11.03 5.52 10.36
CA ARG A 25 11.52 6.57 11.26
C ARG A 25 11.54 6.10 12.71
N TRP A 26 10.43 5.51 13.16
CA TRP A 26 10.29 5.01 14.53
C TRP A 26 11.34 3.96 14.89
N ARG A 27 11.67 3.06 13.95
CA ARG A 27 12.73 2.06 14.13
C ARG A 27 14.12 2.68 14.37
N LYS A 28 14.39 3.89 13.87
CA LYS A 28 15.66 4.60 14.07
C LYS A 28 15.69 5.43 15.35
N SER A 29 14.55 5.63 16.00
CA SER A 29 14.38 6.57 17.12
C SER A 29 13.57 5.93 18.26
N LEU A 30 13.91 4.69 18.63
CA LEU A 30 13.18 3.91 19.65
C LEU A 30 13.27 4.51 21.07
N PHE A 31 14.27 5.34 21.34
CA PHE A 31 14.43 6.06 22.61
C PHE A 31 13.78 7.45 22.62
N ASP A 32 13.16 7.88 21.53
CA ASP A 32 12.53 9.19 21.42
C ASP A 32 11.09 9.17 21.95
N THR A 33 10.82 9.95 22.99
CA THR A 33 9.49 10.17 23.57
C THR A 33 8.46 10.62 22.53
N ASN A 34 8.87 11.35 21.49
CA ASN A 34 7.97 11.76 20.41
C ASN A 34 7.49 10.56 19.58
N THR A 35 8.36 9.60 19.29
CA THR A 35 8.00 8.34 18.60
C THR A 35 6.95 7.57 19.39
N TRP A 36 7.12 7.44 20.71
CA TRP A 36 6.15 6.77 21.57
C TRP A 36 4.80 7.50 21.64
N ARG A 37 4.80 8.84 21.67
CA ARG A 37 3.57 9.64 21.59
C ARG A 37 2.82 9.42 20.28
N GLN A 38 3.52 9.40 19.15
CA GLN A 38 2.92 9.12 17.83
C GLN A 38 2.33 7.70 17.77
N ALA A 39 3.06 6.70 18.26
CA ALA A 39 2.58 5.32 18.32
C ALA A 39 1.35 5.17 19.24
N ALA A 40 1.33 5.87 20.38
CA ALA A 40 0.19 5.89 21.29
C ALA A 40 -1.03 6.58 20.67
N ALA A 41 -0.83 7.69 19.94
CA ALA A 41 -1.89 8.38 19.22
C ALA A 41 -2.50 7.49 18.12
N LEU A 42 -1.66 6.81 17.33
CA LEU A 42 -2.10 5.83 16.34
C LEU A 42 -2.94 4.72 16.99
N ARG A 43 -2.44 4.13 18.09
CA ARG A 43 -3.17 3.08 18.82
C ARG A 43 -4.54 3.57 19.28
N ARG A 44 -4.64 4.79 19.82
CA ARG A 44 -5.93 5.38 20.23
C ARG A 44 -6.86 5.56 19.05
N ALA A 45 -6.37 6.08 17.93
CA ALA A 45 -7.16 6.28 16.72
C ALA A 45 -7.71 4.95 16.18
N LEU A 46 -6.85 3.93 16.04
CA LEU A 46 -7.25 2.60 15.55
C LEU A 46 -8.33 1.96 16.44
N ARG A 47 -8.23 2.13 17.76
CA ARG A 47 -9.22 1.56 18.70
C ARG A 47 -10.52 2.36 18.76
N ALA A 48 -10.48 3.65 18.45
CA ALA A 48 -11.68 4.49 18.43
C ALA A 48 -12.63 4.08 17.29
N CYS A 49 -12.09 3.60 16.17
CA CYS A 49 -12.88 3.20 15.01
C CYS A 49 -13.67 1.89 15.19
N ARG A 50 -13.33 1.05 16.18
CA ARG A 50 -14.01 -0.23 16.46
C ARG A 50 -14.25 -1.08 15.20
N TYR A 51 -13.19 -1.39 14.48
CA TYR A 51 -13.27 -2.20 13.25
C TYR A 51 -13.88 -3.58 13.51
N ASP A 52 -14.69 -4.07 12.57
CA ASP A 52 -15.21 -5.45 12.59
C ASP A 52 -14.14 -6.47 12.20
N LEU A 53 -13.20 -6.05 11.35
CA LEU A 53 -12.13 -6.89 10.82
C LEU A 53 -10.93 -6.03 10.40
N VAL A 54 -9.73 -6.54 10.63
CA VAL A 54 -8.49 -6.02 10.05
C VAL A 54 -7.96 -7.01 9.03
N VAL A 55 -7.68 -6.57 7.80
CA VAL A 55 -7.06 -7.40 6.76
C VAL A 55 -5.61 -6.96 6.56
N ASP A 56 -4.64 -7.76 7.01
CA ASP A 56 -3.21 -7.54 6.73
C ASP A 56 -2.81 -8.17 5.40
N ALA A 57 -2.88 -7.37 4.33
CA ALA A 57 -2.46 -7.75 2.99
C ALA A 57 -0.96 -7.60 2.72
N GLN A 58 -0.16 -7.17 3.71
CA GLN A 58 1.29 -7.02 3.53
C GLN A 58 2.04 -8.30 3.95
N GLY A 59 1.54 -9.01 4.97
CA GLY A 59 2.12 -10.29 5.41
C GLY A 59 3.51 -10.15 6.03
N LEU A 60 3.77 -9.04 6.75
CA LEU A 60 5.04 -8.76 7.43
C LEU A 60 4.82 -8.64 8.94
N LEU A 61 5.82 -8.98 9.75
CA LEU A 61 5.73 -8.90 11.21
C LEU A 61 5.38 -7.47 11.67
N LYS A 62 5.97 -6.46 11.03
CA LYS A 62 5.69 -5.06 11.35
C LYS A 62 4.23 -4.64 11.05
N SER A 63 3.59 -5.17 10.01
CA SER A 63 2.18 -4.84 9.72
C SER A 63 1.26 -5.58 10.67
N ALA A 64 1.55 -6.85 10.96
CA ALA A 64 0.84 -7.64 11.95
C ALA A 64 0.83 -6.96 13.33
N LEU A 65 1.95 -6.38 13.75
CA LEU A 65 2.03 -5.61 15.00
C LEU A 65 1.16 -4.35 14.99
N VAL A 66 1.03 -3.66 13.84
CA VAL A 66 0.12 -2.51 13.72
C VAL A 66 -1.34 -2.98 13.74
N ALA A 67 -1.67 -4.04 13.02
CA ALA A 67 -3.01 -4.63 12.98
C ALA A 67 -3.51 -4.99 14.39
N ARG A 68 -2.66 -5.62 15.20
CA ARG A 68 -2.95 -5.97 16.60
C ARG A 68 -3.31 -4.80 17.50
N GLN A 69 -2.92 -3.57 17.15
CA GLN A 69 -3.28 -2.40 17.94
C GLN A 69 -4.77 -2.04 17.85
N ALA A 70 -5.44 -2.41 16.75
CA ALA A 70 -6.85 -2.11 16.50
C ALA A 70 -7.82 -2.89 17.40
N ARG A 71 -7.39 -4.01 18.00
CA ARG A 71 -8.24 -4.89 18.85
C ARG A 71 -9.50 -5.41 18.14
N ALA A 72 -9.35 -5.79 16.88
CA ALA A 72 -10.36 -6.48 16.09
C ALA A 72 -9.77 -7.78 15.53
N PRO A 73 -10.60 -8.75 15.11
CA PRO A 73 -10.12 -9.95 14.43
C PRO A 73 -9.21 -9.60 13.25
N ILE A 74 -8.13 -10.37 13.08
CA ILE A 74 -7.12 -10.12 12.06
C ILE A 74 -7.11 -11.26 11.06
N ALA A 75 -7.50 -10.95 9.83
CA ALA A 75 -7.34 -11.81 8.67
C ALA A 75 -6.01 -11.49 7.95
N GLY A 76 -5.35 -12.52 7.45
CA GLY A 76 -4.10 -12.36 6.72
C GLY A 76 -3.72 -13.60 5.94
N PHE A 77 -2.55 -13.56 5.29
CA PHE A 77 -1.99 -14.72 4.62
C PHE A 77 -1.55 -15.80 5.63
N ASP A 78 -1.75 -17.06 5.30
CA ASP A 78 -1.26 -18.19 6.11
C ASP A 78 0.28 -18.30 6.08
N ARG A 79 0.81 -19.27 6.84
CA ARG A 79 2.25 -19.44 7.02
C ARG A 79 2.99 -19.71 5.70
N SER A 80 2.33 -20.39 4.76
CA SER A 80 2.90 -20.74 3.45
C SER A 80 2.82 -19.57 2.45
N SER A 81 1.89 -18.66 2.68
CA SER A 81 1.52 -17.56 1.78
C SER A 81 2.11 -16.22 2.21
N ALA A 82 2.33 -16.01 3.51
CA ALA A 82 2.88 -14.78 4.05
C ALA A 82 4.32 -14.55 3.60
N ARG A 83 4.72 -13.28 3.49
CA ARG A 83 6.09 -12.90 3.14
C ARG A 83 7.05 -13.17 4.30
N GLU A 84 6.60 -12.91 5.53
CA GLU A 84 7.27 -13.30 6.76
C GLU A 84 6.35 -14.24 7.55
N PRO A 85 6.64 -15.56 7.59
CA PRO A 85 5.79 -16.53 8.28
C PRO A 85 5.50 -16.22 9.76
N SER A 86 6.37 -15.44 10.43
CA SER A 86 6.16 -15.01 11.82
C SER A 86 4.98 -14.05 11.98
N ALA A 87 4.55 -13.36 10.92
CA ALA A 87 3.38 -12.48 10.94
C ALA A 87 2.09 -13.24 11.30
N THR A 88 2.01 -14.53 10.94
CA THR A 88 0.80 -15.34 11.14
C THR A 88 0.51 -15.67 12.59
N LEU A 89 1.48 -15.51 13.48
CA LEU A 89 1.29 -15.63 14.94
C LEU A 89 0.35 -14.55 15.51
N PHE A 90 0.05 -13.52 14.71
CA PHE A 90 -0.83 -12.41 15.08
C PHE A 90 -2.15 -12.44 14.32
N TYR A 91 -2.40 -13.44 13.47
CA TYR A 91 -3.63 -13.55 12.70
C TYR A 91 -4.59 -14.49 13.40
N ASP A 92 -5.84 -14.07 13.52
CA ASP A 92 -6.94 -14.91 14.02
C ASP A 92 -7.45 -15.83 12.91
N VAL A 93 -7.46 -15.34 11.66
CA VAL A 93 -7.96 -16.07 10.49
C VAL A 93 -6.94 -16.03 9.34
N PRO A 94 -6.03 -17.01 9.26
CA PRO A 94 -5.08 -17.11 8.16
C PRO A 94 -5.69 -17.76 6.91
N TYR A 95 -5.35 -17.24 5.73
CA TYR A 95 -5.83 -17.72 4.44
C TYR A 95 -4.68 -18.13 3.51
N ALA A 96 -4.81 -19.31 2.89
CA ALA A 96 -3.88 -19.78 1.89
C ALA A 96 -4.12 -19.05 0.55
N VAL A 97 -3.10 -18.34 0.07
CA VAL A 97 -3.08 -17.67 -1.23
C VAL A 97 -1.70 -17.85 -1.87
N PRO A 98 -1.61 -18.59 -3.00
CA PRO A 98 -0.33 -18.93 -3.62
C PRO A 98 0.58 -17.72 -3.85
N ARG A 99 1.90 -17.92 -3.67
CA ARG A 99 2.92 -16.85 -3.73
C ARG A 99 3.40 -16.52 -5.14
N ASP A 100 3.22 -17.46 -6.06
CA ASP A 100 3.53 -17.37 -7.49
C ASP A 100 2.53 -16.49 -8.25
N LEU A 101 1.36 -16.22 -7.68
CA LEU A 101 0.38 -15.30 -8.25
C LEU A 101 0.86 -13.84 -8.23
N HIS A 102 0.37 -13.06 -9.18
CA HIS A 102 0.61 -11.61 -9.21
C HIS A 102 0.08 -10.93 -7.95
N ALA A 103 0.81 -9.93 -7.43
CA ALA A 103 0.49 -9.27 -6.16
C ALA A 103 -0.94 -8.73 -6.09
N ILE A 104 -1.45 -8.15 -7.17
CA ILE A 104 -2.84 -7.65 -7.25
C ILE A 104 -3.83 -8.79 -7.05
N GLU A 105 -3.66 -9.89 -7.78
CA GLU A 105 -4.55 -11.05 -7.66
C GLU A 105 -4.49 -11.66 -6.26
N ARG A 106 -3.29 -11.75 -5.67
CA ARG A 106 -3.12 -12.23 -4.29
C ARG A 106 -3.91 -11.40 -3.29
N THR A 107 -3.81 -10.07 -3.37
CA THR A 107 -4.57 -9.17 -2.50
C THR A 107 -6.07 -9.31 -2.71
N ARG A 108 -6.54 -9.38 -3.96
CA ARG A 108 -7.97 -9.55 -4.26
C ARG A 108 -8.53 -10.87 -3.73
N ARG A 109 -7.78 -11.98 -3.87
CA ARG A 109 -8.15 -13.29 -3.31
C ARG A 109 -8.20 -13.25 -1.78
N LEU A 110 -7.21 -12.62 -1.13
CA LEU A 110 -7.22 -12.46 0.34
C LEU A 110 -8.46 -11.71 0.82
N PHE A 111 -8.80 -10.59 0.17
CA PHE A 111 -9.99 -9.81 0.52
C PHE A 111 -11.27 -10.61 0.29
N GLY A 112 -11.37 -11.34 -0.83
CA GLY A 112 -12.50 -12.22 -1.10
C GLY A 112 -12.71 -13.28 -0.01
N LEU A 113 -11.64 -13.95 0.40
CA LEU A 113 -11.67 -14.94 1.48
C LEU A 113 -12.04 -14.30 2.83
N ALA A 114 -11.42 -13.16 3.16
CA ALA A 114 -11.62 -12.49 4.43
C ALA A 114 -13.02 -11.86 4.59
N LEU A 115 -13.61 -11.40 3.49
CA LEU A 115 -14.89 -10.68 3.47
C LEU A 115 -16.05 -11.52 2.93
N GLY A 116 -15.81 -12.79 2.57
CA GLY A 116 -16.86 -13.73 2.16
C GLY A 116 -17.44 -13.49 0.76
N TYR A 117 -16.64 -13.00 -0.19
CA TYR A 117 -17.06 -12.82 -1.59
C TYR A 117 -16.06 -13.40 -2.58
N ARG A 118 -16.52 -13.69 -3.80
CA ARG A 118 -15.65 -14.12 -4.90
C ARG A 118 -15.25 -12.92 -5.76
N PRO A 119 -13.97 -12.53 -5.82
CA PRO A 119 -13.54 -11.41 -6.66
C PRO A 119 -13.60 -11.80 -8.14
N ASP A 120 -14.01 -10.88 -9.01
CA ASP A 120 -13.91 -11.04 -10.47
C ASP A 120 -12.48 -10.80 -10.94
N LEU A 121 -11.71 -11.87 -11.13
CA LEU A 121 -10.30 -11.77 -11.53
C LEU A 121 -10.09 -11.48 -13.02
N SER A 122 -11.16 -11.40 -13.83
CA SER A 122 -11.05 -11.13 -15.27
C SER A 122 -10.83 -9.66 -15.60
N THR A 123 -11.26 -8.77 -14.70
CA THR A 123 -11.13 -7.31 -14.86
C THR A 123 -10.13 -6.73 -13.86
N LEU A 124 -9.41 -5.69 -14.27
CA LEU A 124 -8.55 -4.90 -13.40
C LEU A 124 -9.10 -3.48 -13.32
N ASP A 125 -9.91 -3.23 -12.30
CA ASP A 125 -10.34 -1.88 -11.92
C ASP A 125 -9.67 -1.50 -10.60
N SER A 126 -8.98 -0.37 -10.60
CA SER A 126 -8.30 0.16 -9.42
C SER A 126 -9.22 1.00 -8.53
N GLY A 127 -10.37 1.46 -9.05
CA GLY A 127 -11.34 2.29 -8.34
C GLY A 127 -10.84 3.67 -7.92
N ILE A 128 -9.61 4.07 -8.28
CA ILE A 128 -9.09 5.40 -7.95
C ILE A 128 -9.74 6.47 -8.83
N VAL A 129 -10.08 7.60 -8.22
CA VAL A 129 -10.64 8.76 -8.91
C VAL A 129 -9.55 9.83 -9.00
N ALA A 130 -9.30 10.31 -10.21
CA ALA A 130 -8.33 11.38 -10.42
C ALA A 130 -8.84 12.67 -9.73
N PRO A 131 -7.97 13.43 -9.03
CA PRO A 131 -8.34 14.72 -8.49
C PRO A 131 -8.89 15.64 -9.60
N MET A 132 -9.89 16.47 -9.26
CA MET A 132 -10.37 17.49 -10.19
C MET A 132 -9.31 18.57 -10.37
N GLY A 133 -9.02 18.92 -11.62
CA GLY A 133 -8.07 19.97 -11.99
C GLY A 133 -7.28 19.57 -13.23
N THR A 134 -6.97 20.54 -14.08
CA THR A 134 -5.98 20.36 -15.13
C THR A 134 -4.59 20.62 -14.56
N ILE A 135 -3.58 19.93 -15.10
CA ILE A 135 -2.19 20.27 -14.78
C ILE A 135 -1.92 21.61 -15.45
N ALA A 136 -1.73 22.66 -14.65
CA ALA A 136 -1.49 24.00 -15.17
C ALA A 136 -0.29 24.02 -16.11
N GLY A 137 -0.46 24.65 -17.28
CA GLY A 137 0.58 24.74 -18.31
C GLY A 137 0.69 23.53 -19.24
N ILE A 138 -0.24 22.58 -19.16
CA ILE A 138 -0.36 21.49 -20.15
C ILE A 138 -1.60 21.75 -21.00
N ASP A 139 -1.38 22.36 -22.17
CA ASP A 139 -2.39 22.50 -23.23
C ASP A 139 -2.12 21.48 -24.34
N GLY A 140 -3.13 20.70 -24.74
CA GLY A 140 -3.03 19.74 -25.83
C GLY A 140 -2.43 18.37 -25.46
N LYS A 141 -1.69 17.75 -26.39
CA LYS A 141 -1.12 16.41 -26.20
C LYS A 141 0.09 16.48 -25.28
N ALA A 142 0.11 15.61 -24.27
CA ALA A 142 1.21 15.52 -23.31
C ALA A 142 1.78 14.12 -23.25
N ALA A 143 3.09 14.03 -23.03
CA ALA A 143 3.80 12.79 -22.71
C ALA A 143 4.56 12.97 -21.40
N PHE A 144 4.46 11.99 -20.51
CA PHE A 144 5.17 11.98 -19.23
C PHE A 144 6.26 10.91 -19.25
N LEU A 145 7.50 11.32 -19.01
CA LEU A 145 8.67 10.43 -19.00
C LEU A 145 9.12 10.20 -17.56
N LEU A 146 8.77 9.04 -17.00
CA LEU A 146 9.09 8.67 -15.62
C LEU A 146 10.46 8.00 -15.53
N HIS A 147 11.52 8.80 -15.47
CA HIS A 147 12.91 8.32 -15.47
C HIS A 147 13.43 7.89 -14.09
N GLY A 148 12.78 8.29 -13.00
CA GLY A 148 13.23 8.03 -11.63
C GLY A 148 13.02 6.58 -11.18
N THR A 149 14.08 5.94 -10.70
CA THR A 149 14.04 4.59 -10.09
C THR A 149 15.01 4.48 -8.91
N SER A 150 14.79 3.51 -8.03
CA SER A 150 15.57 3.33 -6.79
C SER A 150 16.85 2.52 -6.95
N ARG A 151 17.10 1.94 -8.13
CA ARG A 151 18.28 1.12 -8.42
C ARG A 151 18.94 1.56 -9.71
N ASP A 152 20.27 1.67 -9.70
CA ASP A 152 21.04 2.16 -10.85
C ASP A 152 20.95 1.23 -12.06
N ASP A 153 20.90 -0.09 -11.84
CA ASP A 153 20.74 -1.08 -12.92
C ASP A 153 19.38 -1.04 -13.61
N LYS A 154 18.41 -0.31 -13.04
CA LYS A 154 17.10 -0.08 -13.66
C LYS A 154 17.01 1.27 -14.37
N LYS A 155 18.08 2.07 -14.35
CA LYS A 155 18.11 3.37 -15.06
C LYS A 155 18.34 3.13 -16.54
N TRP A 156 17.59 3.85 -17.35
CA TRP A 156 17.89 3.98 -18.77
C TRP A 156 18.88 5.14 -18.98
N PRO A 157 19.83 5.04 -19.93
CA PRO A 157 20.81 6.10 -20.18
C PRO A 157 20.14 7.47 -20.42
N ALA A 158 20.81 8.52 -19.96
CA ALA A 158 20.26 9.87 -20.01
C ALA A 158 20.13 10.38 -21.46
N GLU A 159 21.09 10.04 -22.30
CA GLU A 159 21.12 10.32 -23.73
C GLU A 159 19.89 9.76 -24.45
N ASP A 160 19.44 8.57 -24.07
CA ASP A 160 18.29 7.92 -24.69
C ASP A 160 16.97 8.57 -24.25
N TRP A 161 16.86 8.97 -22.97
CA TRP A 161 15.75 9.79 -22.49
C TRP A 161 15.66 11.12 -23.23
N ILE A 162 16.80 11.80 -23.42
CA ILE A 162 16.87 13.08 -24.16
C ILE A 162 16.48 12.89 -25.62
N GLY A 163 17.00 11.85 -26.27
CA GLY A 163 16.66 11.50 -27.67
C GLY A 163 15.17 11.25 -27.83
N THR A 164 14.57 10.47 -26.93
CA THR A 164 13.12 10.19 -26.93
C THR A 164 12.29 11.45 -26.74
N ALA A 165 12.68 12.32 -25.81
CA ALA A 165 11.97 13.58 -25.57
C ALA A 165 11.98 14.48 -26.82
N ARG A 166 13.12 14.56 -27.54
CA ARG A 166 13.22 15.32 -28.80
C ARG A 166 12.26 14.77 -29.86
N LEU A 167 12.26 13.45 -30.07
CA LEU A 167 11.38 12.78 -31.03
C LEU A 167 9.89 12.97 -30.72
N LEU A 168 9.51 13.09 -29.44
CA LEU A 168 8.13 13.35 -29.03
C LEU A 168 7.71 14.80 -29.27
N VAL A 169 8.62 15.76 -29.17
CA VAL A 169 8.35 17.18 -29.43
C VAL A 169 8.25 17.48 -30.94
N GLU A 170 8.96 16.72 -31.77
CA GLU A 170 8.91 16.84 -33.24
C GLU A 170 7.61 16.31 -33.87
N ARG A 171 6.73 15.64 -33.11
CA ARG A 171 5.47 15.05 -33.56
C ARG A 171 4.24 15.85 -33.16
#